data_AF-A0A522DVX1-F1
#
_entry.id   AF-A0A522DVX1-F1
#
_cell.length_a   1.000
_cell.length_b   1.000
_cell.length_c   1.000
_cell.angle_alpha   90.00
_cell.angle_beta   90.00
_cell.angle_gamma   90.00
#
_symmetry.space_group_name_H-M   'P 1'
#
loop_
_entity.id
_entity.type
_entity.pdbx_description
1 polymer ?
#
loop_
_entity_poly.entity_id
_entity_poly.type
_entity_poly.pdbx_seq_one_letter_code
_entity_poly.pdbx_strand_id
1 'polypeptide(L)' 'MQINLISIGNRMPGWVQQGYDEYAKRLPRECELLLKEIAAGKRGKNSDIARIVKDEGERMAAAIPFGAHV' A
#
# COMPACT_ATOMS: atom_id res chain seq x y z
N MET A 1 12.43 12.02 -8.03
CA MET A 1 11.90 11.68 -6.69
C MET A 1 10.74 10.71 -6.87
N GLN A 2 10.66 9.68 -6.03
CA GLN A 2 9.58 8.69 -6.08
C GLN A 2 8.91 8.60 -4.70
N ILE A 3 7.59 8.77 -4.67
CA ILE A 3 6.77 8.61 -3.47
C ILE A 3 6.19 7.20 -3.51
N ASN A 4 6.61 6.35 -2.57
CA ASN A 4 6.10 4.97 -2.49
C ASN A 4 4.97 4.92 -1.46
N LEU A 5 3.74 4.73 -1.93
CA LEU A 5 2.58 4.48 -1.08
C LEU A 5 2.40 2.97 -0.91
N ILE A 6 2.76 2.44 0.26
CA ILE A 6 2.63 1.02 0.57
C ILE A 6 1.40 0.83 1.46
N SER A 7 0.41 0.07 1.00
CA SER A 7 -0.88 -0.08 1.69
C SER A 7 -1.31 -1.54 1.82
N ILE A 8 -2.19 -1.81 2.79
CA ILE A 8 -2.87 -3.11 2.94
C ILE A 8 -4.22 -3.07 2.24
N GLY A 9 -4.50 -4.09 1.42
CA GLY A 9 -5.72 -4.23 0.64
C GLY A 9 -5.43 -4.15 -0.86
N ASN A 10 -6.19 -4.90 -1.66
CA ASN A 10 -6.00 -5.02 -3.12
C ASN A 10 -7.34 -5.00 -3.89
N ARG A 11 -8.40 -4.47 -3.27
CA ARG A 11 -9.75 -4.39 -3.85
C ARG A 11 -10.44 -3.11 -3.40
N MET A 12 -9.90 -1.98 -3.86
CA MET A 12 -10.53 -0.70 -3.61
C MET A 12 -11.82 -0.56 -4.44
N PRO A 13 -12.85 0.11 -3.92
CA PRO A 13 -14.00 0.50 -4.73
C PRO A 13 -13.58 1.30 -5.95
N GLY A 14 -14.29 1.17 -7.07
CA GLY A 14 -13.92 1.82 -8.32
C GLY A 14 -13.75 3.34 -8.20
N TRP A 15 -14.55 4.01 -7.38
CA TRP A 15 -14.43 5.46 -7.15
C TRP A 15 -13.12 5.85 -6.44
N VAL A 16 -12.58 4.99 -5.57
CA VAL A 16 -11.29 5.21 -4.90
C VAL A 16 -10.16 5.07 -5.92
N GLN A 17 -10.19 4.00 -6.73
CA GLN A 17 -9.18 3.78 -7.76
C GLN A 17 -9.14 4.95 -8.76
N GLN A 18 -10.31 5.41 -9.21
CA GLN A 18 -10.41 6.57 -10.10
C GLN A 18 -9.83 7.84 -9.46
N GLY A 19 -10.13 8.09 -8.18
CA GLY A 19 -9.57 9.23 -7.45
C GLY A 19 -8.04 9.15 -7.32
N TYR A 20 -7.52 7.96 -7.01
CA TYR A 20 -6.07 7.72 -6.96
C TYR A 20 -5.41 7.95 -8.32
N ASP A 21 -5.95 7.34 -9.39
CA ASP A 21 -5.38 7.43 -10.73
C ASP A 21 -5.36 8.88 -11.25
N GLU A 22 -6.45 9.62 -10.99
CA GLU A 22 -6.55 11.04 -11.33
C GLU A 22 -5.52 11.88 -10.56
N TYR A 23 -5.34 11.62 -9.26
CA TYR A 23 -4.36 12.32 -8.45
C TYR A 23 -2.92 11.98 -8.86
N ALA A 24 -2.61 10.71 -9.06
CA ALA A 24 -1.28 10.25 -9.45
C ALA A 24 -0.85 10.82 -10.80
N LYS A 25 -1.77 10.95 -11.77
CA LYS A 25 -1.51 11.56 -13.08
C LYS A 25 -1.21 13.06 -13.03
N ARG A 26 -1.66 13.76 -11.99
CA ARG A 26 -1.40 15.21 -11.81
C ARG A 26 0.01 15.49 -11.31
N LEU A 27 0.69 14.49 -10.76
CA LEU A 27 2.06 14.64 -10.29
C LEU A 27 3.04 14.62 -11.47
N PRO A 28 4.09 15.47 -11.45
CA PRO A 28 5.07 15.52 -12.52
C PRO A 28 5.95 14.27 -12.50
N ARG A 29 6.56 13.92 -13.64
CA ARG A 29 7.42 12.74 -13.77
C ARG A 29 8.64 12.75 -12.85
N GLU A 30 9.07 13.94 -12.42
CA GLU A 30 10.13 14.11 -11.43
C GLU A 30 9.71 13.75 -10.00
N CYS A 31 8.39 13.58 -9.74
CA CYS A 31 7.79 13.27 -8.45
C CYS A 31 6.65 12.26 -8.63
N GLU A 32 6.98 11.04 -9.06
CA GLU A 32 5.98 10.01 -9.34
C GLU A 32 5.43 9.37 -8.05
N LEU A 33 4.11 9.15 -8.00
CA LEU A 33 3.44 8.40 -6.94
C LEU A 33 3.25 6.94 -7.36
N LEU A 34 3.86 6.04 -6.60
CA LEU A 34 3.84 4.59 -6.83
C LEU A 34 3.08 3.89 -5.72
N LEU A 35 1.94 3.30 -6.05
CA LEU A 35 1.15 2.49 -5.12
C LEU A 35 1.64 1.02 -5.14
N LYS A 36 1.92 0.49 -3.96
CA LYS A 36 2.24 -0.92 -3.71
C LYS A 36 1.21 -1.50 -2.75
N GLU A 37 0.30 -2.30 -3.30
CA GLU A 37 -0.75 -2.96 -2.53
C GLU A 37 -0.27 -4.32 -2.00
N ILE A 38 -0.47 -4.55 -0.70
CA ILE A 38 -0.16 -5.80 -0.02
C ILE A 38 -1.47 -6.46 0.39
N ALA A 39 -1.60 -7.75 0.10
CA ALA A 39 -2.82 -8.49 0.41
C ALA A 39 -3.13 -8.50 1.92
N ALA A 40 -4.34 -8.06 2.27
CA ALA A 40 -4.83 -8.09 3.64
C ALA A 40 -4.94 -9.53 4.16
N GLY A 41 -4.53 -9.73 5.41
CA GLY A 41 -4.75 -10.99 6.12
C GLY A 41 -6.24 -11.23 6.34
N LYS A 42 -6.66 -12.50 6.24
CA LYS A 42 -8.06 -12.87 6.46
C LYS A 42 -8.41 -12.74 7.95
N ARG A 43 -9.34 -11.83 8.25
CA ARG A 43 -9.89 -11.64 9.60
C ARG A 43 -11.24 -12.37 9.69
N GLY A 44 -11.29 -13.40 10.52
CA GLY A 44 -12.49 -14.18 10.85
C GLY A 44 -12.69 -14.26 12.36
N LYS A 45 -13.73 -14.97 12.80
CA LYS A 45 -14.20 -15.00 14.19
C LYS A 45 -13.12 -15.41 15.22
N ASN A 46 -12.14 -16.23 14.82
CA ASN A 46 -11.06 -16.73 15.70
C ASN A 46 -9.66 -16.36 15.16
N SER A 47 -9.56 -15.36 14.30
CA SER A 47 -8.26 -14.95 13.76
C SER A 47 -7.41 -14.30 14.84
N ASP A 48 -6.14 -14.70 14.92
CA ASP A 48 -5.13 -13.97 15.69
C ASP A 48 -4.80 -12.66 14.97
N ILE A 49 -5.47 -11.58 15.41
CA ILE A 49 -5.31 -10.25 14.81
C ILE A 49 -3.90 -9.73 15.01
N ALA A 50 -3.26 -10.00 16.16
CA ALA A 50 -1.92 -9.50 16.45
C ALA A 50 -0.89 -10.13 15.50
N ARG A 51 -0.99 -11.44 15.26
CA ARG A 51 -0.17 -12.12 14.28
C ARG A 51 -0.42 -11.61 12.85
N ILE A 52 -1.68 -11.42 12.46
CA ILE A 52 -2.01 -10.88 11.14
C ILE A 52 -1.37 -9.50 10.93
N VAL A 53 -1.51 -8.59 11.89
CA VAL A 53 -0.94 -7.25 11.81
C VAL A 53 0.59 -7.30 11.74
N LYS A 54 1.22 -8.21 12.49
CA LYS A 54 2.67 -8.43 12.42
C LYS A 54 3.10 -8.90 11.03
N ASP A 55 2.45 -9.92 10.49
CA ASP A 55 2.75 -10.48 9.17
C ASP A 55 2.47 -9.45 8.04
N GLU A 56 1.46 -8.59 8.21
CA GLU A 56 1.20 -7.44 7.32
C GLU A 56 2.34 -6.41 7.38
N GLY A 57 2.77 -6.03 8.59
CA GLY A 57 3.86 -5.09 8.80
C GLY A 57 5.20 -5.57 8.25
N GLU A 58 5.52 -6.86 8.42
CA GLU A 58 6.73 -7.46 7.84
C GLU A 58 6.72 -7.40 6.30
N ARG A 59 5.57 -7.68 5.67
CA ARG A 59 5.41 -7.56 4.22
C ARG A 59 5.49 -6.10 3.75
N MET A 60 4.96 -5.16 4.52
CA MET A 60 5.07 -3.72 4.23
C MET A 60 6.52 -3.26 4.29
N ALA A 61 7.25 -3.61 5.35
CA ALA A 61 8.65 -3.29 5.51
C ALA A 61 9.50 -3.87 4.38
N ALA A 62 9.23 -5.11 3.96
CA ALA A 62 9.92 -5.75 2.84
C ALA A 62 9.65 -5.07 1.48
N ALA A 63 8.56 -4.32 1.34
CA ALA A 63 8.22 -3.60 0.11
C ALA A 63 8.85 -2.19 0.02
N ILE A 64 9.47 -1.70 1.10
CA ILE A 64 10.18 -0.42 1.14
C ILE A 64 11.42 -0.49 0.25
N PRO A 65 11.58 0.41 -0.73
CA PRO A 65 12.80 0.46 -1.54
C PRO A 65 14.05 0.72 -0.70
N PHE A 66 15.17 0.12 -1.10
CA PHE A 66 16.46 0.38 -0.45
C PHE A 66 16.81 1.87 -0.49
N GLY A 67 17.21 2.42 0.65
CA GLY A 67 17.59 3.84 0.77
C GLY A 67 16.41 4.82 0.74
N ALA A 68 15.17 4.34 0.80
CA ALA A 68 14.00 5.21 0.95
C ALA A 68 14.00 5.92 2.32
N HIS A 69 13.50 7.15 2.33
CA HIS A 69 13.15 7.85 3.58
C HIS A 69 11.78 7.34 4.05
N VAL A 70 11.70 6.91 5.32
CA VAL A 70 10.52 6.30 5.95
C VAL A 70 10.07 7.15 7.14
#